data_AF-A0A327X248-F1
#
_entry.id   AF-A0A327X248-F1
#
_cell.length_a   1.000
_cell.length_b   1.000
_cell.length_c   1.000
_cell.angle_alpha   90.00
_cell.angle_beta   90.00
_cell.angle_gamma   90.00
#
_symmetry.space_group_name_H-M   'P 1'
#
loop_
_entity.id
_entity.type
_entity.pdbx_description
1 polymer ?
#
loop_
_entity_poly.entity_id
_entity_poly.type
_entity_poly.pdbx_seq_one_letter_code
_entity_poly.pdbx_strand_id
1 'polypeptide(L)' 'MHYGDTVKHTDASVNNGHPMTVSSMNEDDTQALCRLDDDSEEWFDVTDLTVAEELDDSFI' A
#
# COMPACT_ATOMS: atom_id res chain seq x y z
N MET A 1 6.66 5.44 2.96
CA MET A 1 6.30 4.11 2.42
C MET A 1 7.57 3.46 1.93
N HIS A 2 7.70 2.16 2.11
CA HIS A 2 8.85 1.37 1.71
C HIS A 2 8.38 0.03 1.14
N TYR A 3 9.28 -0.69 0.47
CA TYR A 3 9.02 -2.06 0.05
C TYR A 3 8.60 -2.93 1.25
N GLY A 4 7.51 -3.69 1.08
CA GLY A 4 6.94 -4.54 2.13
C GLY A 4 6.00 -3.83 3.11
N ASP A 5 5.82 -2.51 3.01
CA ASP A 5 4.79 -1.81 3.78
C ASP A 5 3.40 -2.31 3.39
N THR A 6 2.54 -2.48 4.39
CA THR A 6 1.11 -2.67 4.18
C THR A 6 0.45 -1.31 4.06
N VAL A 7 -0.25 -1.06 2.95
CA VAL A 7 -0.88 0.23 2.62
C VAL A 7 -2.36 0.02 2.30
N LYS A 8 -3.16 1.07 2.45
CA LYS A 8 -4.55 1.12 2.00
C LYS A 8 -4.71 2.29 1.04
N HIS A 9 -5.49 2.06 -0.01
CA HIS A 9 -5.91 3.14 -0.89
C HIS A 9 -6.97 4.00 -0.18
N THR A 10 -6.95 5.30 -0.44
CA THR A 10 -7.92 6.25 0.14
C THR A 10 -9.34 6.00 -0.39
N ASP A 11 -9.44 5.58 -1.64
CA ASP A 11 -10.70 5.09 -2.24
C ASP A 11 -10.96 3.63 -1.84
N ALA A 12 -12.09 3.37 -1.18
CA ALA A 12 -12.48 2.04 -0.72
C ALA A 12 -13.02 1.11 -1.83
N SER A 13 -13.21 1.61 -3.05
CA SER A 13 -13.54 0.77 -4.20
C SER A 13 -12.30 0.04 -4.73
N VAL A 14 -11.12 0.65 -4.54
CA VAL A 14 -9.82 0.04 -4.87
C VAL A 14 -9.55 -1.11 -3.91
N ASN A 15 -9.22 -2.28 -4.47
CA ASN A 15 -8.99 -3.51 -3.72
C ASN A 15 -10.09 -3.83 -2.69
N ASN A 16 -11.34 -3.40 -2.94
CA ASN A 16 -12.47 -3.54 -2.01
C ASN A 16 -12.21 -2.92 -0.60
N GLY A 17 -11.29 -1.96 -0.51
CA GLY A 17 -10.85 -1.36 0.76
C GLY A 17 -9.94 -2.27 1.59
N HIS A 18 -9.51 -3.40 1.03
CA HIS A 18 -8.55 -4.29 1.67
C HIS A 18 -7.14 -3.68 1.60
N PRO A 19 -6.31 -3.94 2.63
CA PRO A 19 -4.90 -3.58 2.58
C PRO A 19 -4.18 -4.27 1.43
N MET A 20 -3.15 -3.60 0.91
CA MET A 20 -2.27 -4.04 -0.15
C MET A 20 -0.83 -3.99 0.36
N THR A 21 0.08 -4.71 -0.31
CA THR A 21 1.51 -4.69 0.06
C THR A 21 2.32 -3.98 -1.00
N VAL A 22 3.24 -3.08 -0.62
CA VAL A 22 4.11 -2.40 -1.58
C VAL A 22 5.17 -3.38 -2.12
N SER A 23 5.05 -3.73 -3.41
CA SER A 23 5.99 -4.56 -4.16
C SER A 23 7.17 -3.76 -4.73
N SER A 24 6.98 -2.50 -5.12
CA SER A 24 8.06 -1.67 -5.67
C SER A 24 7.69 -0.19 -5.69
N MET A 25 8.66 0.68 -5.94
CA MET A 25 8.44 2.11 -6.22
C MET A 25 8.99 2.48 -7.60
N ASN A 26 8.43 3.53 -8.19
CA ASN A 26 8.97 4.10 -9.42
C ASN A 26 10.23 4.93 -9.14
N GLU A 27 10.95 5.33 -10.20
CA GLU A 27 12.21 6.08 -10.08
C GLU A 27 12.05 7.47 -9.42
N ASP A 28 10.84 8.05 -9.48
CA ASP A 28 10.51 9.36 -8.94
C ASP A 28 9.89 9.30 -7.53
N ASP A 29 9.74 8.09 -6.95
CA ASP A 29 9.04 7.84 -5.68
C ASP A 29 7.61 8.42 -5.59
N THR A 30 6.95 8.63 -6.74
CA THR A 30 5.58 9.17 -6.85
C THR A 30 4.51 8.09 -6.96
N GLN A 31 4.89 6.88 -7.38
CA GLN A 31 3.98 5.76 -7.52
C GLN A 31 4.57 4.51 -6.89
N ALA A 32 3.71 3.73 -6.24
CA ALA A 32 4.06 2.44 -5.66
C ALA A 32 3.30 1.32 -6.39
N LEU A 33 4.04 0.30 -6.81
CA LEU A 33 3.47 -0.96 -7.28
C LEU A 33 3.00 -1.71 -6.03
N CYS A 34 1.71 -1.96 -5.93
CA CYS A 34 1.11 -2.67 -4.81
C CYS A 34 0.56 -4.02 -5.28
N ARG A 35 0.78 -5.06 -4.48
CA ARG A 35 0.14 -6.37 -4.65
C ARG A 35 -1.22 -6.36 -3.95
N LEU A 36 -2.26 -6.68 -4.71
CA LEU A 36 -3.65 -6.80 -4.27
C LEU A 36 -3.91 -8.20 -3.67
N ASP A 37 -5.10 -8.38 -3.08
CA ASP A 37 -5.52 -9.65 -2.47
C ASP A 37 -5.68 -10.78 -3.50
N ASP A 38 -6.04 -10.43 -4.75
CA ASP A 38 -6.13 -11.36 -5.90
C ASP A 38 -4.77 -11.70 -6.52
N ASP A 39 -3.65 -11.43 -5.82
CA ASP A 39 -2.28 -11.62 -6.32
C ASP A 39 -1.85 -10.71 -7.48
N SER A 40 -2.78 -9.94 -8.03
CA SER A 40 -2.51 -8.94 -9.08
C SER A 40 -1.65 -7.80 -8.55
N GLU A 41 -0.85 -7.19 -9.42
CA GLU A 41 0.02 -6.05 -9.08
C GLU A 41 -0.39 -4.82 -9.91
N GLU A 42 -0.65 -3.71 -9.23
CA GLU A 42 -1.08 -2.46 -9.87
C GLU A 42 -0.34 -1.25 -9.29
N TRP A 43 -0.14 -0.23 -10.13
CA TRP A 43 0.53 1.01 -9.75
C TRP A 43 -0.48 2.01 -9.20
N PHE A 44 -0.20 2.53 -8.01
CA PHE A 44 -1.02 3.56 -7.37
C PHE A 44 -0.16 4.77 -7.02
N ASP A 45 -0.78 5.95 -7.01
CA ASP A 45 -0.11 7.17 -6.57
C ASP A 45 0.13 7.14 -5.07
N VAL A 46 1.35 7.47 -4.65
CA VAL A 46 1.70 7.45 -3.22
C VAL A 46 0.88 8.44 -2.39
N THR A 47 0.32 9.49 -3.01
CA THR A 47 -0.54 10.46 -2.31
C THR A 47 -1.93 9.91 -2.03
N ASP A 48 -2.37 8.93 -2.81
CA ASP A 48 -3.65 8.22 -2.61
C ASP A 48 -3.50 7.02 -1.65
N LEU A 49 -2.27 6.64 -1.30
CA LEU A 49 -1.96 5.54 -0.40
C LEU A 49 -1.68 6.02 1.03
N THR A 50 -2.29 5.36 2.00
CA THR A 50 -2.00 5.56 3.43
C THR A 50 -1.39 4.28 3.98
N VAL A 51 -0.28 4.38 4.72
CA VAL A 51 0.30 3.23 5.42
C VAL A 51 -0.74 2.68 6.39
N ALA A 52 -1.13 1.42 6.19
CA ALA A 52 -1.98 0.71 7.11
C ALA A 52 -1.07 0.18 8.22
N GLU A 53 -0.69 1.08 9.13
CA GLU A 53 0.06 0.68 10.32
C GLU A 53 -0.71 -0.43 11.04
N GLU A 54 -0.10 -1.60 11.18
CA GLU A 54 -0.42 -2.45 12.33
C GLU A 54 -0.06 -1.60 13.55
N LEU A 55 -1.04 -1.27 14.38
CA LEU A 55 -0.82 -0.66 15.68
C LEU A 55 -0.09 -1.67 16.57
N ASP A 56 1.19 -1.93 16.31
CA ASP A 56 2.08 -2.67 17.18
C ASP A 56 3.35 -1.85 17.46
N ASP A 57 3.15 -0.60 17.89
CA ASP A 57 4.10 0.06 18.79
C ASP A 57 3.61 -0.09 20.23
N SER A 58 3.24 -1.31 20.61
CA SER A 58 3.04 -1.68 22.01
C SER A 58 4.20 -2.59 22.45
N PHE A 59 5.42 -2.05 22.41
CA PHE A 59 6.47 -2.49 23.32
C PHE A 59 6.04 -2.17 24.76
N ILE A 60 5.29 -3.07 25.40
CA ILE A 60 5.03 -3.07 26.84
C ILE A 60 5.31 -4.43 27.46
#